data_AF-A0AAU3B0C3-F1
#
_entry.id   AF-A0AAU3B0C3-F1
#
_cell.length_a   1.000
_cell.length_b   1.000
_cell.length_c   1.000
_cell.angle_alpha   90.00
_cell.angle_beta   90.00
_cell.angle_gamma   90.00
#
_symmetry.space_group_name_H-M   'P 1'
#
loop_
_entity.id
_entity.type
_entity.pdbx_description
1 polymer ?
#
loop_
_entity_poly.entity_id
_entity_poly.type
_entity_poly.pdbx_seq_one_letter_code
_entity_poly.pdbx_strand_id
1 'polypeptide(L)'
;MKPQVAGVAVPEEDVSAVVRLVAQVEYAQQNGLPDAFTELFGQEAVWTVPHGDPLTGLAAISAFARRSLPGTVHRPLTVTCEAESIVFVRPELAAVKIRQRPITRDGRRLDEVLRGHDGPGLRSRRCDRPSAAQRRWAFVVAAHPDVAPGTPVYVLTKDDGRWRFAVAQSTASIDHDAFEADQTLPTGAHS
;
A
#
# COMPACT_ATOMS: atom_id res chain seq x y z
N MET A 1 0.30 4.05 -14.36
CA MET A 1 0.97 2.84 -14.90
C MET A 1 -0.10 1.78 -15.18
N LYS A 2 -0.02 1.01 -16.26
CA LYS A 2 -0.98 -0.08 -16.53
C LYS A 2 -0.62 -1.29 -15.64
N PRO A 3 -1.56 -1.92 -14.91
CA PRO A 3 -1.26 -3.09 -14.10
C PRO A 3 -0.81 -4.26 -14.98
N GLN A 4 0.02 -5.14 -14.44
CA GLN A 4 0.28 -6.44 -15.04
C GLN A 4 -0.95 -7.33 -14.87
N VAL A 5 -1.56 -7.79 -15.97
CA VAL A 5 -2.76 -8.63 -15.93
C VAL A 5 -2.40 -10.06 -16.34
N ALA A 6 -2.83 -11.03 -15.54
CA ALA A 6 -2.61 -12.46 -15.78
C ALA A 6 -3.83 -13.31 -15.39
N GLY A 7 -3.80 -14.59 -15.73
CA GLY A 7 -4.85 -15.55 -15.40
C GLY A 7 -5.85 -15.74 -16.55
N VAL A 8 -7.11 -16.03 -16.22
CA VAL A 8 -8.14 -16.29 -17.21
C VAL A 8 -8.45 -15.01 -18.00
N ALA A 9 -8.69 -15.15 -19.30
CA ALA A 9 -9.12 -14.02 -20.13
C ALA A 9 -10.49 -13.51 -19.65
N VAL A 10 -10.57 -12.21 -19.40
CA VAL A 10 -11.79 -11.49 -19.00
C VAL A 10 -11.94 -10.25 -19.87
N PRO A 11 -13.15 -9.66 -19.93
CA PRO A 11 -13.34 -8.40 -20.62
C PRO A 11 -12.52 -7.24 -20.02
N GLU A 12 -12.11 -6.26 -20.84
CA GLU A 12 -11.32 -5.10 -20.38
C GLU A 12 -12.12 -4.23 -19.38
N GLU A 13 -13.46 -4.28 -19.40
CA GLU A 13 -14.28 -3.61 -18.38
C GLU A 13 -14.06 -4.16 -16.97
N ASP A 14 -13.73 -5.44 -16.83
CA ASP A 14 -13.45 -6.05 -15.52
C ASP A 14 -12.09 -5.63 -15.00
N VAL A 15 -11.06 -5.61 -15.86
CA VAL A 15 -9.75 -5.03 -15.53
C VAL A 15 -9.93 -3.57 -15.08
N SER A 16 -10.68 -2.79 -15.86
CA SER A 16 -10.95 -1.39 -15.56
C SER A 16 -11.73 -1.21 -14.25
N ALA A 17 -12.67 -2.11 -13.95
CA ALA A 17 -13.43 -2.08 -12.70
C ALA A 17 -12.54 -2.35 -11.48
N VAL A 18 -11.64 -3.33 -11.56
CA VAL A 18 -10.67 -3.61 -10.48
C VAL A 18 -9.75 -2.41 -10.27
N VAL A 19 -9.22 -1.81 -11.34
CA VAL A 19 -8.37 -0.60 -11.24
C VAL A 19 -9.13 0.56 -10.61
N ARG A 20 -10.39 0.80 -10.99
CA ARG A 20 -11.23 1.82 -10.37
C ARG A 20 -11.47 1.54 -8.88
N LEU A 21 -11.68 0.28 -8.50
CA LEU A 21 -11.87 -0.09 -7.09
C LEU A 21 -10.62 0.25 -6.25
N VAL A 22 -9.41 0.00 -6.78
CA VAL A 22 -8.15 0.41 -6.13
C VAL A 22 -8.03 1.93 -6.03
N ALA A 23 -8.41 2.68 -7.07
CA ALA A 23 -8.44 4.14 -6.99
C ALA A 23 -9.45 4.67 -5.95
N GLN A 24 -10.57 3.96 -5.72
CA GLN A 24 -11.52 4.30 -4.67
C GLN A 24 -10.97 4.06 -3.26
N VAL A 25 -10.11 3.05 -3.07
CA VAL A 25 -9.36 2.86 -1.82
C VAL A 25 -8.53 4.10 -1.51
N GLU A 26 -7.73 4.56 -2.49
CA GLU A 26 -6.93 5.78 -2.36
C GLU A 26 -7.80 6.98 -2.02
N TYR A 27 -8.86 7.20 -2.81
CA TYR A 27 -9.74 8.34 -2.64
C TYR A 27 -10.38 8.37 -1.24
N ALA A 28 -10.91 7.24 -0.77
CA ALA A 28 -11.55 7.17 0.53
C ALA A 28 -10.54 7.37 1.69
N GLN A 29 -9.32 6.88 1.55
CA GLN A 29 -8.26 7.07 2.55
C GLN A 29 -7.77 8.52 2.61
N GLN A 30 -7.51 9.14 1.46
CA GLN A 30 -7.01 10.52 1.38
C GLN A 30 -8.02 11.54 1.93
N ASN A 31 -9.32 11.27 1.70
CA ASN A 31 -10.41 12.15 2.09
C ASN A 31 -11.11 11.75 3.40
N GLY A 32 -10.63 10.67 4.05
CA GLY A 32 -11.18 10.21 5.33
C GLY A 32 -12.65 9.82 5.26
N LEU A 33 -13.07 9.11 4.20
CA LEU A 33 -14.46 8.77 3.90
C LEU A 33 -14.80 7.33 4.34
N PRO A 34 -15.34 7.12 5.55
CA PRO A 34 -15.54 5.78 6.09
C PRO A 34 -16.60 4.96 5.37
N ASP A 35 -17.72 5.58 5.00
CA ASP A 35 -18.82 4.86 4.34
C ASP A 35 -18.43 4.49 2.90
N ALA A 36 -17.78 5.41 2.17
CA ALA A 36 -17.25 5.13 0.83
C ALA A 36 -16.20 4.02 0.83
N PHE A 37 -15.33 3.95 1.85
CA PHE A 37 -14.37 2.87 2.01
C PHE A 37 -15.07 1.53 2.29
N THR A 38 -16.08 1.55 3.16
CA THR A 38 -16.85 0.36 3.55
C THR A 38 -17.56 -0.26 2.35
N GLU A 39 -18.12 0.56 1.45
CA GLU A 39 -18.81 0.10 0.23
C GLU A 39 -17.96 -0.70 -0.76
N LEU A 40 -16.63 -0.70 -0.58
CA LEU A 40 -15.70 -1.47 -1.40
C LEU A 40 -15.65 -2.95 -0.99
N PHE A 41 -16.17 -3.31 0.20
CA PHE A 41 -16.10 -4.65 0.77
C PHE A 41 -17.43 -5.40 0.60
N GLY A 42 -17.33 -6.73 0.45
CA GLY A 42 -18.48 -7.63 0.55
C GLY A 42 -19.00 -7.76 1.99
N GLN A 43 -20.23 -8.27 2.16
CA GLN A 43 -20.86 -8.44 3.47
C GLN A 43 -20.01 -9.32 4.42
N GLU A 44 -19.47 -10.42 3.90
CA GLU A 44 -18.69 -11.41 4.66
C GLU A 44 -17.18 -11.19 4.52
N ALA A 45 -16.73 -9.99 4.15
CA ALA A 45 -15.33 -9.75 3.88
C ALA A 45 -14.46 -9.91 5.13
N VAL A 46 -13.25 -10.45 4.97
CA VAL A 46 -12.25 -10.54 6.03
C VAL A 46 -11.09 -9.62 5.71
N TRP A 47 -10.64 -8.83 6.69
CA TRP A 47 -9.51 -7.93 6.53
C TRP A 47 -8.48 -8.12 7.66
N THR A 48 -7.28 -8.53 7.29
CA THR A 48 -6.11 -8.47 8.16
C THR A 48 -5.46 -7.10 8.03
N VAL A 49 -5.63 -6.29 9.07
CA VAL A 49 -5.00 -4.97 9.20
C VAL A 49 -3.55 -5.12 9.67
N PRO A 50 -2.66 -4.15 9.39
CA PRO A 50 -1.26 -4.25 9.78
C PRO A 50 -1.04 -4.28 11.29
N HIS A 51 -1.99 -3.72 12.07
CA HIS A 51 -1.96 -3.69 13.53
C HIS A 51 -3.37 -3.91 14.08
N GLY A 52 -3.49 -4.77 15.09
CA GLY A 52 -4.77 -5.12 15.72
C GLY A 52 -5.33 -6.45 15.24
N ASP A 53 -6.54 -6.77 15.70
CA ASP A 53 -7.21 -8.02 15.37
C ASP A 53 -7.73 -8.02 13.92
N PRO A 54 -7.77 -9.19 13.26
CA PRO A 54 -8.46 -9.35 12.00
C PRO A 54 -9.92 -8.91 12.11
N LEU A 55 -10.41 -8.22 11.07
CA LEU A 55 -11.78 -7.74 10.99
C LEU A 55 -12.60 -8.71 10.13
N THR A 56 -13.69 -9.23 10.67
CA THR A 56 -14.58 -10.16 9.96
C THR A 56 -15.95 -9.53 9.78
N GLY A 57 -16.41 -9.47 8.53
CA GLY A 57 -17.69 -8.92 8.12
C GLY A 57 -17.71 -7.40 7.99
N LEU A 58 -18.66 -6.91 7.20
CA LEU A 58 -18.78 -5.50 6.84
C LEU A 58 -19.01 -4.60 8.06
N ALA A 59 -19.72 -5.09 9.09
CA ALA A 59 -19.98 -4.32 10.31
C ALA A 59 -18.68 -4.00 11.08
N ALA A 60 -17.78 -4.98 11.21
CA ALA A 60 -16.48 -4.79 11.87
C ALA A 60 -15.59 -3.82 11.07
N ILE A 61 -15.55 -4.00 9.74
CA ILE A 61 -14.79 -3.13 8.82
C ILE A 61 -15.34 -1.69 8.87
N SER A 62 -16.66 -1.51 8.84
CA SER A 62 -17.30 -0.20 8.92
C SER A 62 -16.99 0.51 10.24
N ALA A 63 -17.10 -0.21 11.36
CA ALA A 63 -16.79 0.34 12.67
C ALA A 63 -15.31 0.76 12.76
N PHE A 64 -14.39 -0.03 12.20
CA PHE A 64 -12.99 0.34 12.10
C PHE A 64 -12.77 1.58 11.22
N ALA A 65 -13.36 1.60 10.02
CA ALA A 65 -13.23 2.70 9.08
C ALA A 65 -13.72 4.03 9.70
N ARG A 66 -14.87 4.03 10.38
CA ARG A 66 -15.43 5.22 11.05
C ARG A 66 -14.55 5.75 12.18
N ARG A 67 -13.83 4.87 12.88
CA ARG A 67 -12.88 5.28 13.92
C ARG A 67 -11.57 5.82 13.33
N SER A 68 -11.07 5.18 12.28
CA SER A 68 -9.70 5.39 11.81
C SER A 68 -9.60 6.44 10.70
N LEU A 69 -10.52 6.45 9.74
CA LEU A 69 -10.39 7.27 8.52
C LEU A 69 -10.59 8.78 8.72
N PRO A 70 -11.52 9.29 9.54
CA PRO A 70 -11.64 10.75 9.72
C PRO A 70 -10.35 11.38 10.25
N GLY A 71 -9.59 10.64 11.06
CA GLY A 71 -8.30 11.07 11.59
C GLY A 71 -7.17 11.14 10.56
N THR A 72 -7.37 10.69 9.31
CA THR A 72 -6.35 10.79 8.26
C THR A 72 -6.32 12.18 7.64
N VAL A 73 -7.45 12.88 7.52
CA VAL A 73 -7.62 14.14 6.77
C VAL A 73 -6.67 15.26 7.22
N HIS A 74 -6.40 15.33 8.52
CA HIS A 74 -5.56 16.37 9.11
C HIS A 74 -4.06 15.99 9.15
N ARG A 75 -3.69 14.81 8.66
CA ARG A 75 -2.30 14.35 8.69
C ARG A 75 -1.48 14.97 7.56
N PRO A 76 -0.19 15.23 7.79
CA PRO A 76 0.71 15.79 6.79
C PRO A 76 1.00 14.81 5.64
N LEU A 77 0.79 13.52 5.87
CA LEU A 77 1.02 12.44 4.92
C LEU A 77 -0.28 11.69 4.62
N THR A 78 -0.33 11.12 3.43
CA THR A 78 -1.33 10.17 2.97
C THR A 78 -0.68 9.12 2.07
N VAL A 79 -1.47 8.25 1.45
CA VAL A 79 -0.98 7.21 0.53
C VAL A 79 -1.57 7.38 -0.86
N THR A 80 -0.78 7.02 -1.88
CA THR A 80 -1.28 6.67 -3.21
C THR A 80 -1.41 5.16 -3.30
N CYS A 81 -2.47 4.64 -3.93
CA CYS A 81 -2.69 3.23 -4.17
C CYS A 81 -2.73 2.96 -5.68
N GLU A 82 -1.82 2.13 -6.17
CA GLU A 82 -1.78 1.72 -7.57
C GLU A 82 -1.97 0.20 -7.67
N ALA A 83 -2.79 -0.26 -8.61
CA ALA A 83 -2.83 -1.67 -8.96
C ALA A 83 -1.51 -2.04 -9.67
N GLU A 84 -0.70 -2.88 -9.04
CA GLU A 84 0.58 -3.33 -9.59
C GLU A 84 0.37 -4.57 -10.47
N SER A 85 -0.33 -5.57 -9.93
CA SER A 85 -0.70 -6.78 -10.65
C SER A 85 -2.13 -7.21 -10.34
N ILE A 86 -2.80 -7.78 -11.34
CA ILE A 86 -4.14 -8.35 -11.25
C ILE A 86 -4.08 -9.76 -11.82
N VAL A 87 -4.54 -10.75 -11.04
CA VAL A 87 -4.65 -12.14 -11.45
C VAL A 87 -6.10 -12.57 -11.39
N PHE A 88 -6.71 -12.85 -12.54
CA PHE A 88 -8.05 -13.42 -12.61
C PHE A 88 -7.97 -14.94 -12.45
N VAL A 89 -8.51 -15.46 -11.34
CA VAL A 89 -8.54 -16.91 -11.04
C VAL A 89 -9.69 -17.57 -11.80
N ARG A 90 -10.81 -16.85 -11.93
CA ARG A 90 -11.99 -17.15 -12.74
C ARG A 90 -12.70 -15.81 -13.06
N PRO A 91 -13.68 -15.75 -13.99
CA PRO A 91 -14.25 -14.49 -14.45
C PRO A 91 -14.78 -13.57 -13.33
N GLU A 92 -15.26 -14.14 -12.23
CA GLU A 92 -15.83 -13.45 -11.07
C GLU A 92 -14.94 -13.45 -9.81
N LEU A 93 -13.67 -13.85 -9.92
CA LEU A 93 -12.72 -13.87 -8.80
C LEU A 93 -11.33 -13.43 -9.26
N ALA A 94 -10.82 -12.38 -8.62
CA ALA A 94 -9.51 -11.83 -8.91
C ALA A 94 -8.70 -11.61 -7.64
N ALA A 95 -7.38 -11.65 -7.75
CA ALA A 95 -6.46 -11.12 -6.75
C ALA A 95 -5.78 -9.88 -7.32
N VAL A 96 -5.67 -8.82 -6.53
CA VAL A 96 -4.93 -7.61 -6.87
C VAL A 96 -3.83 -7.38 -5.86
N LYS A 97 -2.61 -7.19 -6.37
CA LYS A 97 -1.52 -6.63 -5.58
C LYS A 97 -1.54 -5.11 -5.76
N ILE A 98 -1.63 -4.40 -4.66
CA ILE A 98 -1.66 -2.95 -4.63
C ILE A 98 -0.30 -2.46 -4.16
N ARG A 99 0.23 -1.43 -4.80
CA ARG A 99 1.41 -0.70 -4.33
C ARG A 99 0.94 0.57 -3.64
N GLN A 100 1.15 0.64 -2.33
CA GLN A 100 0.87 1.82 -1.53
C GLN A 100 2.15 2.61 -1.31
N ARG A 101 2.15 3.89 -1.70
CA ARG A 101 3.30 4.78 -1.49
C ARG A 101 2.91 5.98 -0.63
N PRO A 102 3.68 6.33 0.40
CA PRO A 102 3.44 7.52 1.18
C PRO A 102 3.74 8.78 0.35
N ILE A 103 2.81 9.74 0.39
CA ILE A 103 2.96 11.06 -0.22
C ILE A 103 2.61 12.14 0.81
N THR A 104 3.15 13.34 0.60
CA THR A 104 2.66 14.54 1.27
C THR A 104 1.31 14.98 0.69
N ARG A 105 0.60 15.86 1.40
CA ARG A 105 -0.70 16.41 0.95
C ARG A 105 -0.62 17.21 -0.36
N ASP A 106 0.55 17.77 -0.69
CA ASP A 106 0.83 18.45 -1.95
C ASP A 106 1.30 17.47 -3.07
N GLY A 107 1.23 16.16 -2.83
CA GLY A 107 1.48 15.13 -3.85
C GLY A 107 2.95 14.75 -4.03
N ARG A 108 3.86 15.26 -3.19
CA ARG A 108 5.29 14.89 -3.27
C ARG A 108 5.53 13.55 -2.61
N ARG A 109 6.33 12.70 -3.25
CA ARG A 109 6.65 11.40 -2.67
C ARG A 109 7.59 11.55 -1.49
N LEU A 110 7.37 10.75 -0.45
CA LEU A 110 8.15 10.87 0.78
C LEU A 110 9.64 10.53 0.57
N ASP A 111 9.97 9.61 -0.33
CA ASP A 111 11.35 9.29 -0.72
C ASP A 111 12.05 10.48 -1.40
N GLU A 112 11.36 11.23 -2.25
CA GLU A 112 11.89 12.46 -2.87
C GLU A 112 12.08 13.59 -1.83
N VAL A 113 11.14 13.74 -0.91
CA VAL A 113 11.25 14.70 0.20
C VAL A 113 12.42 14.34 1.12
N LEU A 114 12.64 13.05 1.37
CA LEU A 114 13.76 12.56 2.18
C LEU A 114 15.12 12.71 1.49
N ARG A 115 15.19 12.50 0.17
CA ARG A 115 16.43 12.69 -0.62
C ARG A 115 16.79 14.17 -0.81
N GLY A 116 15.83 15.09 -0.66
CA GLY A 116 16.00 16.53 -0.87
C GLY A 116 16.78 17.29 0.22
N HIS A 117 17.46 16.62 1.15
CA HIS A 117 18.22 17.32 2.20
C HIS A 117 19.51 16.62 2.63
N ASP A 118 20.31 16.15 1.67
CA ASP A 118 21.72 15.84 1.90
C ASP A 118 22.58 16.76 1.00
N GLY A 119 23.21 17.77 1.62
CA GLY A 119 24.29 18.52 0.99
C GLY A 119 25.51 17.61 0.77
N PRO A 120 26.41 17.93 -0.19
CA PRO A 120 27.51 17.04 -0.53
C PRO A 120 28.57 17.06 0.58
N GLY A 121 28.74 15.95 1.29
CA GLY A 121 29.95 15.68 2.08
C GLY A 121 29.75 14.76 3.26
N LEU A 122 30.16 13.50 3.15
CA LEU A 122 31.43 12.99 3.68
C LEU A 122 31.54 11.47 3.43
N ARG A 123 32.77 11.00 3.17
CA ARG A 123 33.12 9.61 2.90
C ARG A 123 32.89 8.74 4.15
N SER A 124 32.18 7.61 4.01
CA SER A 124 31.84 6.73 5.14
C SER A 124 33.01 5.83 5.57
N ARG A 125 33.06 5.53 6.87
CA ARG A 125 33.87 4.48 7.51
C ARG A 125 32.93 3.36 7.96
N ARG A 126 33.38 2.10 7.82
CA ARG A 126 32.63 0.86 8.10
C ARG A 126 31.98 0.82 9.48
N CYS A 127 30.85 0.09 9.53
CA CYS A 127 29.75 0.09 10.50
C CYS A 127 28.81 1.29 10.30
N ASP A 128 28.18 1.36 9.12
CA ASP A 128 27.30 2.48 8.77
C ASP A 128 26.01 2.44 9.60
N ARG A 129 25.97 3.34 10.58
CA ARG A 129 24.75 3.72 11.31
C ARG A 129 23.69 4.05 10.24
N PRO A 130 22.42 3.58 10.36
CA PRO A 130 21.39 3.85 9.35
C PRO A 130 21.38 5.34 8.98
N SER A 131 21.22 5.69 7.70
CA SER A 131 21.31 7.09 7.28
C SER A 131 20.33 7.97 8.08
N ALA A 132 20.61 9.27 8.18
CA ALA A 132 19.68 10.18 8.87
C ALA A 132 18.28 10.16 8.22
N ALA A 133 18.19 9.85 6.93
CA ALA A 133 16.93 9.61 6.21
C ALA A 133 16.24 8.32 6.67
N GLN A 134 16.98 7.22 6.82
CA GLN A 134 16.41 5.93 7.23
C GLN A 134 15.92 5.92 8.68
N ARG A 135 16.61 6.61 9.60
CA ARG A 135 16.10 6.84 10.97
C ARG A 135 14.85 7.70 10.99
N ARG A 136 14.78 8.73 10.15
CA ARG A 136 13.58 9.58 10.05
C ARG A 136 12.41 8.83 9.44
N TRP A 137 12.64 7.98 8.44
CA TRP A 137 11.58 7.15 7.88
C TRP A 137 11.09 6.09 8.86
N ALA A 138 11.99 5.45 9.60
CA ALA A 138 11.62 4.56 10.71
C ALA A 138 10.82 5.31 11.79
N PHE A 139 11.17 6.56 12.09
CA PHE A 139 10.39 7.42 12.99
C PHE A 139 9.02 7.78 12.42
N VAL A 140 8.91 8.06 11.12
CA VAL A 140 7.62 8.34 10.44
C VAL A 140 6.73 7.09 10.43
N VAL A 141 7.28 5.91 10.17
CA VAL A 141 6.54 4.63 10.26
C VAL A 141 6.10 4.37 11.71
N ALA A 142 6.95 4.64 12.70
CA ALA A 142 6.59 4.51 14.11
C ALA A 142 5.53 5.54 14.56
N ALA A 143 5.57 6.77 14.03
CA ALA A 143 4.62 7.83 14.35
C ALA A 143 3.30 7.69 13.59
N HIS A 144 3.33 7.11 12.38
CA HIS A 144 2.20 7.02 11.45
C HIS A 144 2.20 5.69 10.67
N PRO A 145 1.93 4.55 11.32
CA PRO A 145 2.03 3.22 10.70
C PRO A 145 1.03 2.97 9.56
N ASP A 146 -0.07 3.72 9.52
CA ASP A 146 -1.12 3.64 8.49
C ASP A 146 -0.73 4.30 7.15
N VAL A 147 0.30 5.14 7.14
CA VAL A 147 0.87 5.70 5.90
C VAL A 147 2.23 5.08 5.57
N ALA A 148 2.61 4.00 6.26
CA ALA A 148 3.76 3.22 5.87
C ALA A 148 3.58 2.70 4.44
N PRO A 149 4.65 2.58 3.64
CA PRO A 149 4.57 1.88 2.37
C PRO A 149 4.00 0.48 2.58
N GLY A 150 3.23 0.02 1.61
CA GLY A 150 2.56 -1.27 1.70
C GLY A 150 2.44 -1.96 0.36
N THR A 151 2.37 -3.28 0.42
CA THR A 151 2.07 -4.13 -0.74
C THR A 151 0.87 -5.01 -0.42
N PRO A 152 -0.31 -4.42 -0.14
CA PRO A 152 -1.49 -5.21 0.15
C PRO A 152 -1.81 -6.17 -0.99
N VAL A 153 -2.34 -7.33 -0.62
CA VAL A 153 -2.94 -8.27 -1.56
C VAL A 153 -4.40 -8.44 -1.18
N TYR A 154 -5.29 -8.03 -2.09
CA TYR A 154 -6.73 -8.13 -1.91
C TYR A 154 -7.31 -9.14 -2.89
N VAL A 155 -8.24 -9.97 -2.41
CA VAL A 155 -9.05 -10.88 -3.22
C VAL A 155 -10.42 -10.25 -3.41
N LEU A 156 -10.86 -10.19 -4.65
CA LEU A 156 -12.12 -9.59 -5.06
C LEU A 156 -13.06 -10.64 -5.61
N THR A 157 -14.34 -10.51 -5.30
CA THR A 157 -15.41 -11.24 -5.97
C THR A 157 -16.28 -10.28 -6.75
N LYS A 158 -16.80 -10.75 -7.89
CA LYS A 158 -17.81 -10.05 -8.69
C LYS A 158 -19.17 -10.66 -8.40
N ASP A 159 -20.09 -9.82 -7.92
CA ASP A 159 -21.47 -10.20 -7.62
C ASP A 159 -22.40 -9.13 -8.21
N ASP A 160 -23.43 -9.56 -8.95
CA ASP A 160 -24.32 -8.67 -9.72
C ASP A 160 -23.58 -7.63 -10.56
N GLY A 161 -22.48 -8.04 -11.20
CA GLY A 161 -21.65 -7.17 -12.03
C GLY A 161 -20.74 -6.20 -11.26
N ARG A 162 -20.80 -6.18 -9.93
CA ARG A 162 -20.00 -5.29 -9.07
C ARG A 162 -18.88 -6.06 -8.38
N TRP A 163 -17.66 -5.58 -8.58
CA TRP A 163 -16.48 -6.05 -7.85
C TRP A 163 -16.44 -5.49 -6.43
N ARG A 164 -16.15 -6.35 -5.45
CA ARG A 164 -15.93 -5.97 -4.05
C ARG A 164 -14.82 -6.81 -3.45
N PHE A 165 -14.15 -6.31 -2.42
CA PHE A 165 -13.16 -7.06 -1.67
C PHE A 165 -13.84 -8.13 -0.81
N ALA A 166 -13.43 -9.38 -1.00
CA ALA A 166 -13.83 -10.52 -0.17
C ALA A 166 -12.77 -10.82 0.89
N VAL A 167 -11.49 -10.66 0.55
CA VAL A 167 -10.38 -10.76 1.50
C VAL A 167 -9.44 -9.60 1.28
N ALA A 168 -9.02 -8.95 2.35
CA ALA A 168 -7.98 -7.94 2.32
C ALA A 168 -6.86 -8.33 3.27
N GLN A 169 -5.62 -8.24 2.81
CA GLN A 169 -4.45 -8.33 3.67
C GLN A 169 -3.57 -7.13 3.41
N SER A 170 -3.46 -6.26 4.41
CA SER A 170 -2.56 -5.12 4.37
C SER A 170 -1.24 -5.51 5.02
N THR A 171 -0.15 -5.45 4.26
CA THR A 171 1.20 -5.69 4.76
C THR A 171 1.99 -4.39 4.65
N ALA A 172 2.70 -4.03 5.72
CA ALA A 172 3.74 -3.02 5.62
C ALA A 172 4.87 -3.59 4.75
N SER A 173 5.26 -2.87 3.70
CA SER A 173 6.40 -3.25 2.88
C SER A 173 7.67 -2.77 3.55
N ILE A 174 8.60 -3.69 3.76
CA ILE A 174 10.00 -3.32 3.96
C ILE A 174 10.55 -3.08 2.56
N ASP A 175 11.06 -1.88 2.29
CA ASP A 175 11.71 -1.58 1.01
C ASP A 175 12.96 -2.47 0.85
N HIS A 176 12.96 -3.33 -0.17
CA HIS A 176 14.09 -4.24 -0.44
C HIS A 176 15.22 -3.54 -1.20
N ASP A 177 14.97 -2.42 -1.90
CA ASP A 177 16.05 -1.65 -2.55
C ASP A 177 16.94 -0.97 -1.50
N ALA A 178 16.36 -0.62 -0.35
CA ALA A 178 17.12 -0.22 0.84
C ALA A 178 17.92 -1.38 1.47
N PHE A 179 17.64 -2.62 1.07
CA PHE A 179 18.24 -3.86 1.58
C PHE A 179 19.24 -4.48 0.58
N GLU A 180 19.05 -4.33 -0.74
CA GLU A 180 19.96 -4.82 -1.79
C GLU A 180 21.14 -3.88 -2.05
N ALA A 181 20.98 -2.57 -1.82
CA ALA A 181 22.12 -1.64 -1.84
C ALA A 181 23.21 -2.01 -0.81
N ASP A 182 22.88 -2.87 0.16
CA ASP A 182 23.78 -3.42 1.18
C ASP A 182 24.45 -4.75 0.74
N GLN A 183 23.95 -5.43 -0.30
CA GLN A 183 24.36 -6.81 -0.65
C GLN A 183 25.28 -6.94 -1.87
N THR A 184 25.46 -5.91 -2.69
CA THR A 184 26.51 -5.91 -3.73
C THR A 184 27.90 -5.63 -3.14
N LEU A 185 28.45 -6.63 -2.43
CA LEU A 185 29.86 -6.72 -2.07
C LEU A 185 30.70 -7.03 -3.33
N PRO A 186 31.82 -6.33 -3.58
CA PRO A 186 32.75 -6.74 -4.64
C PRO A 186 33.51 -8.00 -4.21
N THR A 187 33.31 -9.09 -4.95
CA THR A 187 34.16 -10.27 -4.91
C THR A 187 35.54 -9.91 -5.48
N GLY A 188 36.58 -9.93 -4.65
CA GLY A 188 37.98 -9.84 -5.07
C GLY A 188 38.87 -9.34 -3.93
N ALA A 189 40.05 -9.89 -3.63
CA ALA A 189 40.84 -10.93 -4.27
C ALA A 189 41.70 -11.60 -3.19
N HIS A 190 41.86 -12.92 -3.30
CA HIS A 190 42.91 -13.64 -2.60
C HIS A 190 44.28 -13.25 -3.16
N SER A 191 45.22 -12.96 -2.27
CA SER A 191 46.66 -13.12 -2.50
C SER A 191 47.25 -13.77 -1.26
#